data_AF-A0AAE0X6T9-F1
#
_entry.id   AF-A0AAE0X6T9-F1
#
_cell.length_a   1.000
_cell.length_b   1.000
_cell.length_c   1.000
_cell.angle_alpha   90.00
_cell.angle_beta   90.00
_cell.angle_gamma   90.00
#
_symmetry.space_group_name_H-M   'P 1'
#
loop_
_entity.id
_entity.type
_entity.pdbx_description
1 polymer ?
#
loop_
_entity_poly.entity_id
_entity_poly.type
_entity_poly.pdbx_seq_one_letter_code
_entity_poly.pdbx_strand_id
1 'polypeptide(L)'
;MMQPSRHVKAHIGSGHGHSSHGHREKSKSQKTSTKEQKSTTTTNNNNNNGKPHVSFLFVVNELNFSHEPMAGDSCLLTDQWGSEMPPTRSDAYSLETAGTVFRYSDGIVTPAPGYVWLPSNGPSEPGCMAFLDDHNMIAGLPKWYKTQSIFACSAHLPIIVAEGDVSLGSWMRRGCNCDAVYDQTAYPRWDLLHFSSADGSGVSRARTGSQGCPYVAGKSPSWIPSLVPRAFKNTRVEVQSVGLAGELPIVLALMAFHGAPGRASEIFARRSWWNQRWAGPTNSPAGYPLSGGVPRGFLVNVCLDELDDPTRPPEYYAPMVEAIETLEWYGVLVKD
;
A
#
# COMPACT_ATOMS: atom_id res chain seq x y z
N MET A 1 -57.06 -14.32 9.23
CA MET A 1 -57.41 -14.69 10.63
C MET A 1 -56.09 -14.86 11.37
N MET A 2 -55.64 -13.84 12.12
CA MET A 2 -55.94 -13.55 13.54
C MET A 2 -55.00 -14.30 14.51
N GLN A 3 -54.11 -13.53 15.15
CA GLN A 3 -53.50 -13.86 16.45
C GLN A 3 -54.52 -13.66 17.59
N PRO A 4 -54.24 -14.13 18.83
CA PRO A 4 -53.54 -13.30 19.82
C PRO A 4 -52.43 -14.10 20.57
N SER A 5 -51.30 -13.55 21.03
CA SER A 5 -51.02 -12.37 21.87
C SER A 5 -51.37 -12.51 23.36
N ARG A 6 -50.34 -12.56 24.24
CA ARG A 6 -50.41 -12.21 25.68
C ARG A 6 -49.09 -11.61 26.19
N HIS A 7 -49.20 -10.50 26.93
CA HIS A 7 -48.13 -9.81 27.66
C HIS A 7 -47.98 -10.30 29.11
N VAL A 8 -46.82 -10.05 29.74
CA VAL A 8 -46.70 -9.77 31.20
C VAL A 8 -45.67 -8.64 31.47
N LYS A 9 -45.91 -7.85 32.52
CA LYS A 9 -45.16 -6.67 33.05
C LYS A 9 -45.06 -6.74 34.59
N ALA A 10 -44.24 -5.97 35.33
CA ALA A 10 -42.92 -5.35 35.08
C ALA A 10 -42.44 -4.62 36.37
N HIS A 11 -41.17 -4.75 36.77
CA HIS A 11 -40.54 -4.02 37.89
C HIS A 11 -39.10 -3.64 37.47
N ILE A 12 -38.60 -2.39 37.51
CA ILE A 12 -38.75 -1.24 38.44
C ILE A 12 -38.17 -1.50 39.82
N GLY A 13 -36.96 -0.97 40.04
CA GLY A 13 -36.36 -0.72 41.35
C GLY A 13 -35.35 0.43 41.20
N SER A 14 -35.62 1.57 41.85
CA SER A 14 -34.74 2.75 41.86
C SER A 14 -34.72 3.37 43.25
N GLY A 15 -33.52 3.69 43.74
CA GLY A 15 -33.24 4.51 44.92
C GLY A 15 -31.80 5.01 44.76
N HIS A 16 -31.53 6.31 44.67
CA HIS A 16 -31.62 7.36 45.71
C HIS A 16 -30.63 7.16 46.86
N GLY A 17 -29.64 8.06 46.91
CA GLY A 17 -28.61 8.14 47.95
C GLY A 17 -27.68 9.33 47.66
N HIS A 18 -27.91 10.46 48.35
CA HIS A 18 -27.14 11.69 48.17
C HIS A 18 -25.75 11.60 48.84
N SER A 19 -24.76 12.31 48.29
CA SER A 19 -23.81 13.07 49.12
C SER A 19 -23.22 14.25 48.35
N SER A 20 -23.16 15.40 49.01
CA SER A 20 -22.71 16.68 48.47
C SER A 20 -21.47 17.16 49.23
N HIS A 21 -20.45 17.65 48.52
CA HIS A 21 -19.53 18.65 49.07
C HIS A 21 -19.08 19.60 47.96
N GLY A 22 -19.00 20.90 48.27
CA GLY A 22 -18.71 21.97 47.31
C GLY A 22 -17.55 22.87 47.75
N HIS A 23 -17.50 24.03 47.09
CA HIS A 23 -16.40 25.02 47.09
C HIS A 23 -15.13 24.54 46.34
N ARG A 24 -14.37 25.41 45.67
CA ARG A 24 -14.30 26.88 45.79
C ARG A 24 -13.87 27.54 44.48
N GLU A 25 -14.49 28.67 44.12
CA GLU A 25 -14.00 29.53 43.04
C GLU A 25 -12.68 30.22 43.41
N LYS A 26 -11.86 30.56 42.40
CA LYS A 26 -11.16 31.85 42.33
C LYS A 26 -10.80 32.21 40.89
N SER A 27 -10.80 33.51 40.61
CA SER A 27 -10.90 34.08 39.26
C SER A 27 -9.78 35.09 38.95
N LYS A 28 -9.71 35.49 37.67
CA LYS A 28 -8.82 36.52 37.06
C LYS A 28 -7.36 36.05 36.80
N SER A 29 -6.67 36.54 35.76
CA SER A 29 -6.92 37.73 34.94
C SER A 29 -6.67 37.54 33.44
N GLN A 30 -7.50 38.17 32.60
CA GLN A 30 -7.10 38.53 31.23
C GLN A 30 -5.92 39.52 31.26
N LYS A 31 -5.00 39.41 30.30
CA LYS A 31 -4.14 40.52 29.92
C LYS A 31 -3.93 40.51 28.40
N THR A 32 -4.38 41.58 27.76
CA THR A 32 -4.20 41.84 26.33
C THR A 32 -2.76 42.23 26.02
N SER A 33 -2.17 41.66 24.98
CA SER A 33 -1.06 42.28 24.25
C SER A 33 -1.07 41.88 22.79
N THR A 34 -1.47 42.81 21.93
CA THR A 34 -1.30 42.75 20.49
C THR A 34 0.18 42.68 20.14
N LYS A 35 0.61 41.63 19.43
CA LYS A 35 1.87 41.62 18.67
C LYS A 35 1.67 40.85 17.37
N GLU A 36 2.07 41.49 16.28
CA GLU A 36 2.01 40.96 14.92
C GLU A 36 2.92 39.73 14.80
N GLN A 37 2.35 38.58 14.47
CA GLN A 37 3.15 37.40 14.11
C GLN A 37 3.55 37.49 12.63
N LYS A 38 4.66 38.19 12.40
CA LYS A 38 5.41 38.07 11.15
C LYS A 38 5.90 36.63 11.02
N SER A 39 5.46 35.93 9.98
CA SER A 39 5.75 34.52 9.72
C SER A 39 7.22 34.31 9.33
N THR A 40 8.09 34.20 10.33
CA THR A 40 9.45 33.68 10.13
C THR A 40 9.45 32.17 10.04
N THR A 41 9.72 31.67 8.83
CA THR A 41 10.03 30.27 8.51
C THR A 41 11.01 29.71 9.53
N THR A 42 10.53 28.89 10.46
CA THR A 42 11.36 28.28 11.49
C THR A 42 11.84 26.94 10.96
N THR A 43 13.01 26.95 10.32
CA THR A 43 13.70 25.74 9.87
C THR A 43 14.06 24.90 11.10
N ASN A 44 13.28 23.85 11.35
CA ASN A 44 13.55 22.88 12.41
C ASN A 44 14.76 22.03 12.04
N ASN A 45 15.96 22.55 12.27
CA ASN A 45 17.20 21.77 12.29
C ASN A 45 17.20 20.85 13.52
N ASN A 46 16.42 19.78 13.45
CA ASN A 46 16.56 18.65 14.37
C ASN A 46 17.78 17.82 13.93
N ASN A 47 18.80 17.79 14.80
CA ASN A 47 20.00 16.98 14.62
C ASN A 47 19.69 15.47 14.71
N ASN A 48 19.14 14.90 13.64
CA ASN A 48 19.16 13.46 13.39
C ASN A 48 20.41 13.13 12.56
N ASN A 49 21.22 12.18 13.04
CA ASN A 49 22.51 11.83 12.43
C ASN A 49 22.40 11.41 10.95
N GLY A 50 22.79 12.31 10.04
CA GLY A 50 23.41 12.01 8.74
C GLY A 50 22.60 11.20 7.72
N LYS A 51 21.32 10.90 7.95
CA LYS A 51 20.46 10.21 6.97
C LYS A 51 19.69 11.23 6.14
N PRO A 52 19.62 11.07 4.81
CA PRO A 52 18.73 11.89 3.99
C PRO A 52 17.27 11.67 4.41
N HIS A 53 16.50 12.75 4.39
CA HIS A 53 15.04 12.70 4.55
C HIS A 53 14.42 11.91 3.39
N VAL A 54 13.49 11.01 3.68
CA VAL A 54 12.81 10.20 2.66
C VAL A 54 11.30 10.39 2.79
N SER A 55 10.68 10.97 1.76
CA SER A 55 9.23 11.20 1.69
C SER A 55 8.69 10.77 0.32
N PHE A 56 7.56 10.08 0.31
CA PHE A 56 6.86 9.69 -0.92
C PHE A 56 5.36 9.57 -0.69
N LEU A 57 4.59 9.72 -1.77
CA LEU A 57 3.15 9.51 -1.81
C LEU A 57 2.86 8.12 -2.37
N PHE A 58 1.85 7.44 -1.84
CA PHE A 58 1.40 6.16 -2.37
C PHE A 58 -0.10 5.96 -2.22
N VAL A 59 -0.65 5.13 -3.10
CA VAL A 59 -2.01 4.61 -2.99
C VAL A 59 -2.05 3.13 -3.36
N VAL A 60 -2.95 2.40 -2.72
CA VAL A 60 -3.24 0.99 -2.99
C VAL A 60 -4.70 0.88 -3.38
N ASN A 61 -4.95 0.56 -4.64
CA ASN A 61 -6.29 0.35 -5.20
C ASN A 61 -6.55 -1.14 -5.38
N GLU A 62 -7.78 -1.60 -5.17
CA GLU A 62 -8.15 -3.00 -5.35
C GLU A 62 -8.61 -3.26 -6.78
N LEU A 63 -7.95 -4.18 -7.48
CA LEU A 63 -8.24 -4.48 -8.88
C LEU A 63 -9.49 -5.37 -8.98
N ASN A 64 -10.47 -4.91 -9.74
CA ASN A 64 -11.72 -5.61 -9.99
C ASN A 64 -11.71 -6.22 -11.39
N PHE A 65 -12.09 -7.49 -11.55
CA PHE A 65 -12.07 -8.18 -12.84
C PHE A 65 -13.18 -9.23 -12.91
N SER A 66 -13.49 -9.70 -14.11
CA SER A 66 -14.49 -10.77 -14.30
C SER A 66 -13.94 -12.14 -13.90
N HIS A 67 -14.76 -12.93 -13.19
CA HIS A 67 -14.49 -14.33 -12.85
C HIS A 67 -15.26 -15.30 -13.76
N GLU A 68 -15.59 -14.86 -14.96
CA GLU A 68 -16.21 -15.68 -16.01
C GLU A 68 -15.20 -15.91 -17.16
N PRO A 69 -15.21 -17.08 -17.83
CA PRO A 69 -14.43 -17.30 -19.04
C PRO A 69 -14.75 -16.22 -20.08
N MET A 70 -13.71 -15.62 -20.67
CA MET A 70 -13.88 -14.58 -21.68
C MET A 70 -14.52 -15.16 -22.95
N ALA A 71 -15.13 -14.31 -23.77
CA ALA A 71 -15.71 -14.73 -25.03
C ALA A 71 -14.64 -15.36 -25.96
N GLY A 72 -14.73 -16.69 -26.13
CA GLY A 72 -13.77 -17.50 -26.89
C GLY A 72 -13.01 -18.53 -26.04
N ASP A 73 -12.96 -18.34 -24.72
CA ASP A 73 -12.28 -19.23 -23.78
C ASP A 73 -13.24 -20.30 -23.22
N SER A 74 -12.75 -21.53 -23.05
CA SER A 74 -13.54 -22.66 -22.54
C SER A 74 -13.46 -22.84 -21.02
N CYS A 75 -12.52 -22.18 -20.35
CA CYS A 75 -12.34 -22.18 -18.91
C CYS A 75 -11.64 -20.90 -18.43
N LEU A 76 -11.60 -20.68 -17.12
CA LEU A 76 -10.78 -19.63 -16.51
C LEU A 76 -9.29 -19.92 -16.69
N LEU A 77 -8.48 -18.86 -16.71
CA LEU A 77 -7.03 -19.00 -16.72
C LEU A 77 -6.56 -19.62 -15.40
N THR A 78 -5.83 -20.73 -15.50
CA THR A 78 -5.19 -21.38 -14.34
C THR A 78 -3.71 -21.62 -14.55
N ASP A 79 -2.97 -21.76 -13.47
CA ASP A 79 -1.61 -22.31 -13.51
C ASP A 79 -1.63 -23.83 -13.83
N GLN A 80 -0.43 -24.41 -13.98
CA GLN A 80 -0.23 -25.84 -14.25
C GLN A 80 -0.66 -26.78 -13.11
N TRP A 81 -1.08 -26.25 -11.96
CA TRP A 81 -1.62 -26.98 -10.81
C TRP A 81 -3.11 -26.72 -10.57
N GLY A 82 -3.75 -25.91 -11.44
CA GLY A 82 -5.18 -25.56 -11.33
C GLY A 82 -5.50 -24.40 -10.38
N SER A 83 -4.52 -23.62 -9.92
CA SER A 83 -4.80 -22.35 -9.24
C SER A 83 -5.35 -21.35 -10.25
N GLU A 84 -6.47 -20.68 -9.94
CA GLU A 84 -6.96 -19.56 -10.74
C GLU A 84 -5.91 -18.43 -10.79
N MET A 85 -5.77 -17.82 -11.96
CA MET A 85 -4.85 -16.72 -12.24
C MET A 85 -5.63 -15.45 -12.60
N PRO A 86 -5.13 -14.25 -12.23
CA PRO A 86 -5.71 -13.01 -12.74
C PRO A 86 -5.61 -12.94 -14.27
N PRO A 87 -6.55 -12.28 -14.95
CA PRO A 87 -6.60 -12.24 -16.40
C PRO A 87 -5.31 -11.68 -17.03
N THR A 88 -4.92 -12.25 -18.17
CA THR A 88 -3.81 -11.76 -19.02
C THR A 88 -4.23 -10.62 -19.95
N ARG A 89 -5.53 -10.43 -20.16
CA ARG A 89 -6.09 -9.38 -21.00
C ARG A 89 -6.63 -8.23 -20.15
N SER A 90 -6.35 -7.01 -20.58
CA SER A 90 -6.82 -5.79 -19.89
C SER A 90 -8.32 -5.59 -19.94
N ASP A 91 -8.99 -6.03 -21.00
CA ASP A 91 -10.45 -5.89 -21.17
C ASP A 91 -11.27 -6.80 -20.24
N ALA A 92 -10.62 -7.70 -19.49
CA ALA A 92 -11.23 -8.44 -18.39
C ALA A 92 -11.24 -7.67 -17.05
N TYR A 93 -10.49 -6.56 -16.95
CA TYR A 93 -10.47 -5.70 -15.78
C TYR A 93 -11.53 -4.60 -15.88
N SER A 94 -12.01 -4.18 -14.73
CA SER A 94 -12.97 -3.10 -14.52
C SER A 94 -12.36 -2.07 -13.57
N LEU A 95 -13.03 -0.93 -13.40
CA LEU A 95 -12.56 0.16 -12.53
C LEU A 95 -12.16 -0.35 -11.14
N GLU A 96 -10.95 0.02 -10.74
CA GLU A 96 -10.36 -0.31 -9.46
C GLU A 96 -11.11 0.36 -8.30
N THR A 97 -11.20 -0.31 -7.15
CA THR A 97 -11.69 0.31 -5.93
C THR A 97 -10.60 1.21 -5.36
N ALA A 98 -10.78 2.52 -5.56
CA ALA A 98 -9.82 3.55 -5.17
C ALA A 98 -9.50 3.52 -3.66
N GLY A 99 -8.21 3.55 -3.34
CA GLY A 99 -7.70 3.69 -1.98
C GLY A 99 -7.58 5.15 -1.53
N THR A 100 -7.35 5.35 -0.23
CA THR A 100 -6.89 6.64 0.28
C THR A 100 -5.42 6.86 -0.10
N VAL A 101 -5.04 8.08 -0.50
CA VAL A 101 -3.64 8.45 -0.70
C VAL A 101 -2.95 8.69 0.64
N PHE A 102 -1.79 8.08 0.83
CA PHE A 102 -0.95 8.22 2.01
C PHE A 102 0.39 8.86 1.66
N ARG A 103 0.96 9.56 2.63
CA ARG A 103 2.35 10.02 2.65
C ARG A 103 3.14 9.14 3.60
N TYR A 104 4.26 8.61 3.14
CA TYR A 104 5.35 8.14 3.98
C TYR A 104 6.32 9.30 4.20
N SER A 105 6.80 9.49 5.43
CA SER A 105 7.93 10.40 5.73
C SER A 105 8.74 9.82 6.89
N ASP A 106 10.01 9.50 6.66
CA ASP A 106 10.98 8.97 7.65
C ASP A 106 10.47 7.81 8.54
N GLY A 107 9.64 6.91 7.99
CA GLY A 107 9.08 5.76 8.69
C GLY A 107 7.69 5.98 9.30
N ILE A 108 7.13 7.18 9.18
CA ILE A 108 5.77 7.53 9.59
C ILE A 108 4.86 7.51 8.35
N VAL A 109 3.71 6.84 8.46
CA VAL A 109 2.65 6.87 7.44
C VAL A 109 1.45 7.65 7.95
N THR A 110 0.98 8.60 7.16
CA THR A 110 -0.24 9.39 7.42
C THR A 110 -1.06 9.53 6.14
N PRO A 111 -2.39 9.70 6.21
CA PRO A 111 -3.16 10.18 5.06
C PRO A 111 -2.55 11.47 4.50
N ALA A 112 -2.72 11.71 3.20
CA ALA A 112 -2.23 12.92 2.53
C ALA A 112 -3.42 13.82 2.11
N PRO A 113 -3.93 14.71 2.98
CA PRO A 113 -5.02 15.63 2.63
C PRO A 113 -4.71 16.45 1.37
N GLY A 114 -5.73 16.70 0.57
CA GLY A 114 -5.61 17.35 -0.75
C GLY A 114 -5.20 16.38 -1.87
N TYR A 115 -4.54 15.26 -1.58
CA TYR A 115 -4.26 14.24 -2.60
C TYR A 115 -5.39 13.22 -2.73
N VAL A 116 -5.79 12.96 -3.97
CA VAL A 116 -6.80 11.97 -4.34
C VAL A 116 -6.23 11.02 -5.40
N TRP A 117 -6.82 9.82 -5.51
CA TRP A 117 -6.70 9.00 -6.70
C TRP A 117 -7.82 9.35 -7.67
N LEU A 118 -7.45 9.66 -8.91
CA LEU A 118 -8.35 9.75 -10.04
C LEU A 118 -8.29 8.41 -10.77
N PRO A 119 -9.39 7.62 -10.79
CA PRO A 119 -9.39 6.32 -11.45
C PRO A 119 -9.09 6.41 -12.95
N SER A 120 -8.75 5.27 -13.54
CA SER A 120 -8.71 5.13 -14.99
C SER A 120 -10.04 5.55 -15.63
N ASN A 121 -10.02 6.33 -16.71
CA ASN A 121 -11.22 6.61 -17.50
C ASN A 121 -11.51 5.53 -18.57
N GLY A 122 -10.68 4.49 -18.65
CA GLY A 122 -10.80 3.42 -19.64
C GLY A 122 -9.46 2.75 -19.97
N PRO A 123 -9.47 1.64 -20.73
CA PRO A 123 -8.32 0.71 -20.91
C PRO A 123 -7.07 1.28 -21.61
N SER A 124 -7.03 2.59 -21.89
CA SER A 124 -5.91 3.33 -22.48
C SER A 124 -5.48 4.54 -21.65
N GLU A 125 -6.16 4.87 -20.55
CA GLU A 125 -5.82 6.00 -19.67
C GLU A 125 -5.45 5.48 -18.27
N PRO A 126 -4.18 5.58 -17.84
CA PRO A 126 -3.80 5.23 -16.48
C PRO A 126 -4.54 6.11 -15.46
N GLY A 127 -5.01 5.51 -14.38
CA GLY A 127 -5.37 6.27 -13.18
C GLY A 127 -4.14 6.99 -12.61
N CYS A 128 -4.35 8.11 -11.93
CA CYS A 128 -3.27 8.93 -11.40
C CYS A 128 -3.59 9.51 -10.03
N MET A 129 -2.55 9.80 -9.24
CA MET A 129 -2.71 10.69 -8.08
C MET A 129 -2.80 12.13 -8.56
N ALA A 130 -3.63 12.94 -7.92
CA ALA A 130 -3.76 14.37 -8.17
C ALA A 130 -3.85 15.14 -6.84
N PHE A 131 -3.31 16.35 -6.82
CA PHE A 131 -3.51 17.31 -5.74
C PHE A 131 -4.63 18.28 -6.11
N LEU A 132 -5.60 18.43 -5.21
CA LEU A 132 -6.74 19.33 -5.34
C LEU A 132 -6.52 20.62 -4.53
N ASP A 133 -6.96 21.75 -5.08
CA ASP A 133 -7.04 23.01 -4.34
C ASP A 133 -8.28 23.08 -3.43
N ASP A 134 -8.43 24.20 -2.72
CA ASP A 134 -9.57 24.48 -1.84
C ASP A 134 -10.94 24.50 -2.57
N HIS A 135 -10.97 24.51 -3.91
CA HIS A 135 -12.17 24.45 -4.75
C HIS A 135 -12.42 23.04 -5.34
N ASN A 136 -11.64 22.03 -4.94
CA ASN A 136 -11.61 20.69 -5.51
C ASN A 136 -11.16 20.63 -6.99
N MET A 137 -10.44 21.64 -7.48
CA MET A 137 -9.86 21.64 -8.82
C MET A 137 -8.47 21.02 -8.81
N ILE A 138 -8.10 20.31 -9.87
CA ILE A 138 -6.75 19.72 -10.00
C ILE A 138 -5.73 20.86 -10.10
N ALA A 139 -4.91 21.01 -9.05
CA ALA A 139 -3.85 22.01 -8.96
C ALA A 139 -2.48 21.46 -9.38
N GLY A 140 -2.31 20.14 -9.40
CA GLY A 140 -1.12 19.49 -9.92
C GLY A 140 -1.16 17.97 -9.78
N LEU A 141 -0.21 17.28 -10.41
CA LEU A 141 -0.02 15.83 -10.31
C LEU A 141 1.35 15.58 -9.67
N PRO A 142 1.49 14.73 -8.64
CA PRO A 142 2.79 14.40 -8.06
C PRO A 142 3.63 13.55 -9.02
N LYS A 143 4.95 13.73 -9.02
CA LYS A 143 5.85 13.06 -9.98
C LYS A 143 5.80 11.55 -9.80
N TRP A 144 5.42 10.82 -10.86
CA TRP A 144 5.43 9.35 -10.84
C TRP A 144 6.82 8.77 -10.56
N TYR A 145 6.89 7.76 -9.69
CA TYR A 145 8.11 7.01 -9.37
C TYR A 145 8.01 5.55 -9.82
N LYS A 146 6.97 4.81 -9.37
CA LYS A 146 6.81 3.38 -9.70
C LYS A 146 5.36 2.93 -9.57
N THR A 147 4.93 2.03 -10.46
CA THR A 147 3.62 1.36 -10.39
C THR A 147 3.82 -0.13 -10.61
N GLN A 148 3.13 -0.98 -9.83
CA GLN A 148 3.11 -2.43 -10.04
C GLN A 148 1.72 -2.99 -9.70
N SER A 149 1.42 -4.14 -10.28
CA SER A 149 0.20 -4.92 -10.03
C SER A 149 0.58 -6.22 -9.30
N ILE A 150 -0.05 -6.48 -8.16
CA ILE A 150 0.31 -7.59 -7.27
C ILE A 150 -0.94 -8.41 -6.95
N PHE A 151 -0.88 -9.72 -7.13
CA PHE A 151 -1.97 -10.65 -6.86
C PHE A 151 -1.57 -11.75 -5.88
N ALA A 152 -2.48 -12.09 -4.96
CA ALA A 152 -2.48 -13.36 -4.26
C ALA A 152 -3.51 -14.28 -4.91
N CYS A 153 -3.08 -15.45 -5.40
CA CYS A 153 -3.90 -16.32 -6.24
C CYS A 153 -4.48 -17.51 -5.48
N SER A 154 -3.63 -18.29 -4.80
CA SER A 154 -4.07 -19.45 -4.03
C SER A 154 -3.09 -19.81 -2.91
N ALA A 155 -3.45 -20.77 -2.05
CA ALA A 155 -2.52 -21.34 -1.08
C ALA A 155 -1.28 -22.02 -1.71
N HIS A 156 -1.33 -22.36 -3.00
CA HIS A 156 -0.27 -23.06 -3.75
C HIS A 156 0.49 -22.15 -4.72
N LEU A 157 -0.18 -21.12 -5.26
CA LEU A 157 0.45 -20.00 -5.97
C LEU A 157 0.27 -18.72 -5.13
N PRO A 158 1.17 -18.48 -4.16
CA PRO A 158 0.90 -17.54 -3.08
C PRO A 158 0.82 -16.09 -3.54
N ILE A 159 1.82 -15.58 -4.28
CA ILE A 159 1.88 -14.18 -4.73
C ILE A 159 2.59 -14.11 -6.08
N ILE A 160 1.97 -13.41 -7.04
CA ILE A 160 2.55 -13.02 -8.32
C ILE A 160 2.54 -11.49 -8.47
N VAL A 161 3.45 -10.98 -9.29
CA VAL A 161 3.70 -9.57 -9.51
C VAL A 161 3.88 -9.29 -11.02
N ALA A 162 3.46 -8.11 -11.46
CA ALA A 162 3.73 -7.58 -12.78
C ALA A 162 4.13 -6.10 -12.66
N GLU A 163 5.06 -5.65 -13.51
CA GLU A 163 5.41 -4.23 -13.61
C GLU A 163 4.25 -3.44 -14.22
N GLY A 164 4.03 -2.20 -13.75
CA GLY A 164 2.96 -1.35 -14.26
C GLY A 164 1.55 -1.78 -13.87
N ASP A 165 0.59 -1.36 -14.69
CA ASP A 165 -0.84 -1.57 -14.50
C ASP A 165 -1.38 -2.58 -15.52
N VAL A 166 -1.86 -3.73 -15.03
CA VAL A 166 -2.36 -4.81 -15.89
C VAL A 166 -3.70 -4.50 -16.56
N SER A 167 -4.43 -3.49 -16.07
CA SER A 167 -5.68 -3.03 -16.69
C SER A 167 -5.47 -2.19 -17.96
N LEU A 168 -4.22 -1.80 -18.27
CA LEU A 168 -3.87 -0.92 -19.41
C LEU A 168 -3.32 -1.66 -20.63
N GLY A 169 -3.41 -2.99 -20.67
CA GLY A 169 -3.12 -3.78 -21.87
C GLY A 169 -1.66 -3.65 -22.32
N SER A 170 -1.44 -3.27 -23.57
CA SER A 170 -0.10 -3.07 -24.12
C SER A 170 0.50 -1.68 -23.87
N TRP A 171 -0.09 -0.89 -22.97
CA TRP A 171 0.41 0.43 -22.56
C TRP A 171 1.35 0.38 -21.34
N MET A 172 2.13 -0.70 -21.20
CA MET A 172 3.17 -0.76 -20.18
C MET A 172 4.36 0.13 -20.55
N ARG A 173 4.73 1.00 -19.61
CA ARG A 173 5.92 1.84 -19.71
C ARG A 173 7.16 0.97 -19.49
N ARG A 174 8.13 0.99 -20.41
CA ARG A 174 9.45 0.38 -20.14
C ARG A 174 10.07 1.06 -18.91
N GLY A 175 10.81 0.29 -18.11
CA GLY A 175 11.35 0.70 -16.79
C GLY A 175 12.42 1.80 -16.76
N CYS A 176 12.38 2.80 -17.66
CA CYS A 176 13.11 4.05 -17.49
C CYS A 176 12.13 5.23 -17.30
N ASN A 177 12.38 6.08 -16.31
CA ASN A 177 11.69 7.37 -16.15
C ASN A 177 11.82 8.28 -17.40
N CYS A 178 12.84 8.02 -18.23
CA CYS A 178 13.15 8.71 -19.46
C CYS A 178 12.33 8.26 -20.69
N ASP A 179 11.76 7.05 -20.68
CA ASP A 179 11.13 6.49 -21.88
C ASP A 179 9.65 6.86 -21.96
N ALA A 180 9.27 7.51 -23.06
CA ALA A 180 7.89 7.68 -23.49
C ALA A 180 7.46 6.54 -24.46
N VAL A 181 8.34 5.58 -24.72
CA VAL A 181 8.09 4.45 -25.60
C VAL A 181 7.34 3.35 -24.84
N TYR A 182 6.03 3.32 -25.03
CA TYR A 182 5.16 2.21 -24.66
C TYR A 182 5.44 1.01 -25.57
N ASP A 183 5.68 -0.15 -24.98
CA ASP A 183 5.91 -1.37 -25.77
C ASP A 183 4.56 -2.05 -26.06
N GLN A 184 4.00 -1.71 -27.23
CA GLN A 184 2.72 -2.25 -27.71
C GLN A 184 2.71 -3.78 -27.89
N THR A 185 3.84 -4.47 -27.70
CA THR A 185 3.96 -5.94 -27.76
C THR A 185 4.24 -6.60 -26.41
N ALA A 186 4.56 -5.82 -25.37
CA ALA A 186 4.79 -6.33 -24.02
C ALA A 186 3.47 -6.47 -23.26
N TYR A 187 2.87 -7.66 -23.34
CA TYR A 187 1.81 -8.05 -22.42
C TYR A 187 2.33 -8.15 -20.98
N PRO A 188 1.49 -7.90 -19.96
CA PRO A 188 1.84 -8.15 -18.57
C PRO A 188 2.42 -9.55 -18.37
N ARG A 189 3.68 -9.61 -17.97
CA ARG A 189 4.30 -10.86 -17.55
C ARG A 189 4.11 -11.02 -16.04
N TRP A 190 3.30 -12.01 -15.66
CA TRP A 190 3.23 -12.47 -14.28
C TRP A 190 4.52 -13.21 -13.91
N ASP A 191 5.28 -12.64 -12.98
CA ASP A 191 6.36 -13.33 -12.29
C ASP A 191 5.89 -13.75 -10.89
N LEU A 192 6.37 -14.89 -10.40
CA LEU A 192 6.27 -15.23 -8.97
C LEU A 192 7.01 -14.16 -8.15
N LEU A 193 6.53 -13.84 -6.94
CA LEU A 193 7.28 -13.00 -6.01
C LEU A 193 8.66 -13.61 -5.70
N HIS A 194 9.72 -12.88 -6.01
CA HIS A 194 11.11 -13.26 -5.71
C HIS A 194 11.74 -12.31 -4.70
N PHE A 195 12.74 -12.82 -3.98
CA PHE A 195 13.56 -12.05 -3.06
C PHE A 195 15.02 -12.10 -3.49
N SER A 196 15.71 -10.97 -3.44
CA SER A 196 17.18 -10.93 -3.48
C SER A 196 17.76 -10.92 -2.07
N SER A 197 18.85 -11.68 -1.89
CA SER A 197 19.54 -11.93 -0.61
C SER A 197 21.07 -12.11 -0.82
N ALA A 198 21.60 -11.62 -1.95
CA ALA A 198 22.93 -11.94 -2.44
C ALA A 198 24.09 -11.43 -1.55
N ASP A 199 23.81 -10.47 -0.67
CA ASP A 199 24.78 -9.89 0.27
C ASP A 199 24.92 -10.66 1.59
N GLY A 200 24.10 -11.70 1.83
CA GLY A 200 24.09 -12.46 3.09
C GLY A 200 23.61 -11.67 4.30
N SER A 201 23.05 -10.46 4.11
CA SER A 201 22.67 -9.52 5.18
C SER A 201 21.52 -9.98 6.09
N GLY A 202 20.78 -11.02 5.68
CA GLY A 202 19.51 -11.40 6.32
C GLY A 202 18.33 -10.50 5.94
N VAL A 203 18.52 -9.50 5.08
CA VAL A 203 17.44 -8.64 4.56
C VAL A 203 16.84 -9.25 3.29
N SER A 204 15.53 -9.47 3.31
CA SER A 204 14.76 -10.02 2.19
C SER A 204 14.31 -8.89 1.27
N ARG A 205 14.86 -8.77 0.07
CA ARG A 205 14.51 -7.68 -0.86
C ARG A 205 13.53 -8.16 -1.93
N ALA A 206 12.24 -7.92 -1.72
CA ALA A 206 11.16 -8.27 -2.63
C ALA A 206 11.33 -7.58 -4.00
N ARG A 207 11.10 -8.32 -5.10
CA ARG A 207 11.26 -7.77 -6.45
C ARG A 207 10.52 -8.54 -7.54
N THR A 208 10.26 -7.84 -8.63
CA THR A 208 9.80 -8.36 -9.92
C THR A 208 10.97 -8.84 -10.80
N GLY A 209 10.68 -9.48 -11.94
CA GLY A 209 11.63 -9.74 -13.02
C GLY A 209 12.29 -11.11 -13.02
N SER A 210 11.74 -12.12 -12.33
CA SER A 210 12.27 -13.51 -12.18
C SER A 210 13.71 -13.66 -11.64
N GLN A 211 14.39 -12.57 -11.31
CA GLN A 211 15.77 -12.55 -10.83
C GLN A 211 15.83 -12.61 -9.30
N GLY A 212 15.90 -13.80 -8.72
CA GLY A 212 16.11 -13.96 -7.28
C GLY A 212 15.81 -15.36 -6.79
N CYS A 213 15.48 -15.47 -5.51
CA CYS A 213 15.07 -16.71 -4.86
C CYS A 213 13.55 -16.69 -4.59
N PRO A 214 12.83 -17.80 -4.80
CA PRO A 214 11.42 -17.95 -4.39
C PRO A 214 11.31 -18.24 -2.88
N TYR A 215 12.19 -17.61 -2.08
CA TYR A 215 12.24 -17.73 -0.63
C TYR A 215 12.98 -16.54 -0.02
N VAL A 216 12.66 -16.23 1.23
CA VAL A 216 13.17 -15.06 1.96
C VAL A 216 14.61 -15.20 2.46
N ALA A 217 15.22 -14.09 2.87
CA ALA A 217 16.53 -14.08 3.51
C ALA A 217 16.44 -14.46 4.99
N GLY A 218 17.40 -15.29 5.44
CA GLY A 218 17.55 -15.68 6.83
C GLY A 218 16.46 -16.60 7.39
N LYS A 219 16.62 -16.96 8.67
CA LYS A 219 15.70 -17.81 9.44
C LYS A 219 14.76 -16.98 10.32
N SER A 220 13.59 -17.56 10.58
CA SER A 220 12.60 -17.07 11.56
C SER A 220 12.26 -15.56 11.48
N PRO A 221 11.91 -15.00 10.30
CA PRO A 221 11.33 -13.66 10.22
C PRO A 221 10.00 -13.59 11.00
N SER A 222 9.86 -12.54 11.81
CA SER A 222 8.67 -12.23 12.62
C SER A 222 7.45 -11.85 11.77
N TRP A 223 7.70 -11.32 10.56
CA TRP A 223 6.70 -10.91 9.58
C TRP A 223 6.20 -12.05 8.68
N ILE A 224 6.58 -13.32 8.93
CA ILE A 224 5.96 -14.51 8.31
C ILE A 224 5.10 -15.24 9.37
N PRO A 225 3.82 -15.59 9.09
CA PRO A 225 3.10 -15.52 7.80
C PRO A 225 2.51 -14.16 7.45
N SER A 226 2.69 -13.16 8.31
CA SER A 226 1.90 -11.93 8.30
C SER A 226 1.95 -11.14 7.00
N LEU A 227 3.14 -10.79 6.51
CA LEU A 227 3.31 -10.05 5.25
C LEU A 227 3.64 -10.97 4.08
N VAL A 228 4.32 -12.09 4.34
CA VAL A 228 4.74 -13.03 3.29
C VAL A 228 4.30 -14.46 3.66
N PRO A 229 3.66 -15.20 2.72
CA PRO A 229 3.24 -16.58 2.93
C PRO A 229 4.36 -17.52 3.38
N ARG A 230 4.00 -18.52 4.20
CA ARG A 230 4.93 -19.56 4.69
C ARG A 230 5.62 -20.36 3.58
N ALA A 231 5.03 -20.40 2.38
CA ALA A 231 5.63 -21.04 1.20
C ALA A 231 7.01 -20.45 0.84
N PHE A 232 7.22 -19.16 1.07
CA PHE A 232 8.50 -18.48 0.85
C PHE A 232 9.48 -18.63 2.02
N LYS A 233 9.17 -19.41 3.07
CA LYS A 233 10.08 -19.58 4.21
C LYS A 233 11.34 -20.34 3.77
N ASN A 234 12.49 -19.70 3.98
CA ASN A 234 13.78 -20.34 3.76
C ASN A 234 14.07 -21.39 4.85
N THR A 235 14.42 -22.60 4.41
CA THR A 235 14.71 -23.77 5.27
C THR A 235 16.20 -24.14 5.31
N ARG A 236 17.06 -23.41 4.58
CA ARG A 236 18.45 -23.79 4.28
C ARG A 236 19.52 -22.84 4.84
N VAL A 237 19.12 -21.80 5.57
CA VAL A 237 20.02 -20.70 6.00
C VAL A 237 20.01 -20.54 7.52
N GLU A 238 21.20 -20.41 8.11
CA GLU A 238 21.38 -20.20 9.55
C GLU A 238 21.44 -18.72 9.96
N VAL A 239 21.70 -17.81 9.03
CA VAL A 239 21.67 -16.35 9.24
C VAL A 239 20.31 -15.93 9.76
N GLN A 240 20.26 -15.05 10.76
CA GLN A 240 19.01 -14.51 11.29
C GLN A 240 18.35 -13.57 10.26
N SER A 241 17.03 -13.63 10.10
CA SER A 241 16.34 -12.60 9.31
C SER A 241 16.45 -11.24 10.02
N VAL A 242 16.68 -10.19 9.22
CA VAL A 242 16.83 -8.79 9.69
C VAL A 242 15.61 -7.95 9.30
N GLY A 243 14.90 -8.36 8.24
CA GLY A 243 13.70 -7.69 7.79
C GLY A 243 13.36 -7.93 6.32
N LEU A 244 12.36 -7.18 5.87
CA LEU A 244 11.84 -7.08 4.51
C LEU A 244 12.13 -5.69 3.94
N ALA A 245 12.57 -5.65 2.70
CA ALA A 245 12.89 -4.47 1.89
C ALA A 245 12.60 -4.78 0.41
N GLY A 246 13.22 -4.05 -0.52
CA GLY A 246 13.00 -4.17 -1.96
C GLY A 246 11.89 -3.24 -2.45
N GLU A 247 11.23 -3.61 -3.53
CA GLU A 247 10.32 -2.73 -4.26
C GLU A 247 9.13 -2.28 -3.42
N LEU A 248 8.98 -0.95 -3.27
CA LEU A 248 7.95 -0.33 -2.46
C LEU A 248 6.53 -0.79 -2.83
N PRO A 249 6.12 -0.83 -4.11
CA PRO A 249 4.76 -1.23 -4.48
C PRO A 249 4.42 -2.66 -4.01
N ILE A 250 5.37 -3.60 -4.11
CA ILE A 250 5.21 -4.96 -3.59
C ILE A 250 5.03 -4.91 -2.06
N VAL A 251 5.95 -4.29 -1.33
CA VAL A 251 5.92 -4.28 0.15
C VAL A 251 4.64 -3.62 0.69
N LEU A 252 4.14 -2.59 0.02
CA LEU A 252 2.85 -1.97 0.32
C LEU A 252 1.66 -2.91 0.04
N ALA A 253 1.65 -3.61 -1.10
CA ALA A 253 0.61 -4.61 -1.41
C ALA A 253 0.57 -5.75 -0.36
N LEU A 254 1.73 -6.23 0.08
CA LEU A 254 1.85 -7.25 1.13
C LEU A 254 1.16 -6.83 2.44
N MET A 255 1.26 -5.55 2.82
CA MET A 255 0.53 -5.00 3.97
C MET A 255 -0.97 -4.89 3.69
N ALA A 256 -1.35 -4.47 2.49
CA ALA A 256 -2.73 -4.20 2.09
C ALA A 256 -3.64 -5.45 2.06
N PHE A 257 -3.09 -6.66 1.91
CA PHE A 257 -3.85 -7.91 2.03
C PHE A 257 -4.52 -8.10 3.40
N HIS A 258 -4.07 -7.40 4.46
CA HIS A 258 -4.75 -7.39 5.76
C HIS A 258 -6.01 -6.51 5.79
N GLY A 259 -6.15 -5.56 4.87
CA GLY A 259 -7.38 -4.79 4.71
C GLY A 259 -8.50 -5.68 4.13
N ALA A 260 -9.73 -5.46 4.58
CA ALA A 260 -10.89 -6.17 4.04
C ALA A 260 -11.10 -5.86 2.54
N PRO A 261 -11.81 -6.71 1.78
CA PRO A 261 -12.19 -6.41 0.39
C PRO A 261 -12.87 -5.04 0.24
N GLY A 262 -12.46 -4.30 -0.79
CA GLY A 262 -12.84 -2.91 -1.06
C GLY A 262 -12.29 -1.88 -0.07
N ARG A 263 -11.47 -2.30 0.92
CA ARG A 263 -10.98 -1.49 2.04
C ARG A 263 -9.51 -1.80 2.38
N ALA A 264 -8.74 -2.21 1.37
CA ALA A 264 -7.33 -2.56 1.45
C ALA A 264 -6.49 -1.47 2.15
N SER A 265 -6.76 -0.20 1.84
CA SER A 265 -6.00 0.96 2.33
C SER A 265 -6.25 1.32 3.82
N GLU A 266 -7.26 0.75 4.49
CA GLU A 266 -7.50 1.00 5.93
C GLU A 266 -6.32 0.60 6.82
N ILE A 267 -5.49 -0.36 6.40
CA ILE A 267 -4.39 -0.89 7.21
C ILE A 267 -3.33 0.18 7.52
N PHE A 268 -3.12 1.13 6.61
CA PHE A 268 -2.16 2.21 6.74
C PHE A 268 -2.66 3.30 7.72
N ALA A 269 -3.97 3.60 7.70
CA ALA A 269 -4.58 4.53 8.65
C ALA A 269 -4.50 4.05 10.11
N ARG A 270 -4.46 2.73 10.32
CA ARG A 270 -4.40 2.09 11.65
C ARG A 270 -3.02 2.13 12.32
N ARG A 271 -1.99 2.72 11.66
CA ARG A 271 -0.58 2.70 12.09
C ARG A 271 -0.01 1.28 12.27
N SER A 272 -0.54 0.30 11.53
CA SER A 272 -0.02 -1.08 11.53
C SER A 272 1.40 -1.18 10.96
N TRP A 273 1.87 -0.16 10.24
CA TRP A 273 3.26 0.05 9.87
C TRP A 273 3.73 1.40 10.42
N TRP A 274 4.77 1.40 11.26
CA TRP A 274 5.29 2.60 11.94
C TRP A 274 6.76 2.41 12.31
N ASN A 275 7.60 3.42 12.08
CA ASN A 275 9.05 3.42 12.33
C ASN A 275 9.77 2.17 11.78
N GLN A 276 9.41 1.76 10.57
CA GLN A 276 9.91 0.53 9.91
C GLN A 276 9.64 -0.76 10.70
N ARG A 277 8.58 -0.80 11.54
CA ARG A 277 8.10 -2.00 12.21
C ARG A 277 6.67 -2.31 11.77
N TRP A 278 6.37 -3.60 11.64
CA TRP A 278 5.02 -4.08 11.42
C TRP A 278 4.39 -4.49 12.75
N ALA A 279 3.22 -3.91 13.03
CA ALA A 279 2.41 -4.13 14.24
C ALA A 279 0.98 -4.61 13.88
N GLY A 280 0.76 -5.06 12.64
CA GLY A 280 -0.50 -5.66 12.21
C GLY A 280 -0.66 -7.14 12.66
N PRO A 281 -1.73 -7.81 12.22
CA PRO A 281 -2.05 -9.18 12.64
C PRO A 281 -0.94 -10.18 12.28
N THR A 282 -0.53 -11.03 13.22
CA THR A 282 0.59 -12.00 13.01
C THR A 282 0.22 -13.21 12.16
N ASN A 283 -1.06 -13.46 11.92
CA ASN A 283 -1.56 -14.54 11.08
C ASN A 283 -1.46 -14.19 9.59
N SER A 284 -1.65 -15.20 8.72
CA SER A 284 -1.84 -14.95 7.29
C SER A 284 -2.99 -13.94 7.08
N PRO A 285 -2.84 -12.96 6.17
CA PRO A 285 -3.89 -12.02 5.82
C PRO A 285 -5.19 -12.71 5.41
N ALA A 286 -6.33 -12.16 5.84
CA ALA A 286 -7.65 -12.62 5.39
C ALA A 286 -7.89 -12.35 3.89
N GLY A 287 -7.09 -11.48 3.27
CA GLY A 287 -7.10 -11.22 1.84
C GLY A 287 -6.39 -12.26 0.97
N TYR A 288 -5.74 -13.28 1.55
CA TYR A 288 -5.18 -14.38 0.76
C TYR A 288 -6.27 -15.42 0.45
N PRO A 289 -6.46 -15.80 -0.83
CA PRO A 289 -7.47 -16.78 -1.20
C PRO A 289 -7.20 -18.15 -0.57
N LEU A 290 -8.28 -18.83 -0.19
CA LEU A 290 -8.25 -20.26 0.13
C LEU A 290 -8.00 -21.09 -1.15
N SER A 291 -7.72 -22.38 -1.01
CA SER A 291 -7.60 -23.27 -2.18
C SER A 291 -8.91 -23.30 -2.97
N GLY A 292 -8.85 -22.96 -4.27
CA GLY A 292 -10.04 -22.78 -5.12
C GLY A 292 -10.79 -21.47 -4.90
N GLY A 293 -10.20 -20.51 -4.17
CA GLY A 293 -10.70 -19.15 -4.07
C GLY A 293 -10.21 -18.26 -5.21
N VAL A 294 -11.00 -17.23 -5.50
CA VAL A 294 -10.73 -16.18 -6.48
C VAL A 294 -9.46 -15.38 -6.13
N PRO A 295 -8.57 -15.07 -7.10
CA PRO A 295 -7.42 -14.21 -6.88
C PRO A 295 -7.81 -12.80 -6.43
N ARG A 296 -7.08 -12.25 -5.46
CA ARG A 296 -7.23 -10.86 -5.02
C ARG A 296 -5.98 -10.08 -5.39
N GLY A 297 -6.13 -8.89 -5.95
CA GLY A 297 -4.98 -8.09 -6.35
C GLY A 297 -5.14 -6.59 -6.16
N PHE A 298 -4.00 -5.93 -6.20
CA PHE A 298 -3.87 -4.50 -6.00
C PHE A 298 -3.04 -3.87 -7.11
N LEU A 299 -3.48 -2.69 -7.53
CA LEU A 299 -2.66 -1.72 -8.25
C LEU A 299 -2.05 -0.79 -7.21
N VAL A 300 -0.72 -0.77 -7.14
CA VAL A 300 0.00 0.12 -6.21
C VAL A 300 0.79 1.14 -7.00
N ASN A 301 0.51 2.41 -6.75
CA ASN A 301 1.15 3.55 -7.39
C ASN A 301 1.92 4.36 -6.33
N VAL A 302 3.18 4.67 -6.64
CA VAL A 302 4.07 5.47 -5.80
C VAL A 302 4.56 6.67 -6.61
N CYS A 303 4.42 7.86 -6.01
CA CYS A 303 4.94 9.13 -6.53
C CYS A 303 5.92 9.76 -5.55
N LEU A 304 6.77 10.65 -6.04
CA LEU A 304 7.54 11.57 -5.21
C LEU A 304 6.59 12.48 -4.43
N ASP A 305 7.00 12.93 -3.25
CA ASP A 305 6.23 13.86 -2.41
C ASP A 305 6.36 15.32 -2.88
N GLU A 306 6.33 15.53 -4.20
CA GLU A 306 6.41 16.83 -4.86
C GLU A 306 5.63 16.81 -6.18
N LEU A 307 5.02 17.94 -6.54
CA LEU A 307 4.26 18.11 -7.77
C LEU A 307 5.18 18.15 -8.99
N ASP A 308 4.78 17.51 -10.09
CA ASP A 308 5.47 17.53 -11.36
C ASP A 308 5.33 18.91 -12.02
N ASP A 309 6.43 19.65 -12.01
CA ASP A 309 6.59 20.94 -12.65
C ASP A 309 7.42 20.75 -13.94
N PRO A 310 6.83 20.90 -15.14
CA PRO A 310 7.52 20.68 -16.41
C PRO A 310 8.57 21.76 -16.73
N THR A 311 8.65 22.84 -15.94
CA THR A 311 9.71 23.84 -16.06
C THR A 311 10.98 23.43 -15.33
N ARG A 312 10.91 22.42 -14.46
CA ARG A 312 12.07 21.91 -13.70
C ARG A 312 12.80 20.84 -14.51
N PRO A 313 14.14 20.89 -14.55
CA PRO A 313 14.93 19.89 -15.26
C PRO A 313 14.89 18.55 -14.47
N PRO A 314 15.00 17.37 -15.12
CA PRO A 314 14.83 16.07 -14.47
C PRO A 314 15.74 15.85 -13.24
N GLU A 315 16.93 16.44 -13.25
CA GLU A 315 17.92 16.39 -12.18
C GLU A 315 17.40 16.97 -10.85
N TYR A 316 16.39 17.85 -10.90
CA TYR A 316 15.73 18.39 -9.71
C TYR A 316 15.13 17.28 -8.83
N TYR A 317 14.57 16.23 -9.46
CA TYR A 317 13.93 15.11 -8.76
C TYR A 317 14.92 14.00 -8.37
N ALA A 318 16.14 14.01 -8.93
CA ALA A 318 17.11 12.93 -8.75
C ALA A 318 17.44 12.62 -7.27
N PRO A 319 17.62 13.60 -6.36
CA PRO A 319 17.88 13.31 -4.95
C PRO A 319 16.71 12.61 -4.24
N MET A 320 15.46 12.86 -4.65
CA MET A 320 14.28 12.17 -4.09
C MET A 320 14.18 10.74 -4.62
N VAL A 321 14.45 10.54 -5.91
CA VAL A 321 14.52 9.21 -6.53
C VAL A 321 15.62 8.38 -5.86
N GLU A 322 16.83 8.93 -5.72
CA GLU A 322 17.96 8.28 -5.04
C GLU A 322 17.65 7.95 -3.57
N ALA A 323 16.97 8.84 -2.85
CA ALA A 323 16.55 8.61 -1.47
C ALA A 323 15.54 7.45 -1.34
N ILE A 324 14.60 7.34 -2.28
CA ILE A 324 13.62 6.24 -2.32
C ILE A 324 14.28 4.93 -2.75
N GLU A 325 15.13 4.93 -3.78
CA GLU A 325 15.90 3.75 -4.21
C GLU A 325 16.86 3.28 -3.10
N THR A 326 17.46 4.21 -2.36
CA THR A 326 18.26 3.90 -1.17
C THR A 326 17.43 3.19 -0.11
N LEU A 327 16.19 3.63 0.11
CA LEU A 327 15.26 2.98 1.04
C LEU A 327 14.83 1.58 0.55
N GLU A 328 14.55 1.39 -0.75
CA GLU A 328 14.21 0.09 -1.36
C GLU A 328 15.36 -0.92 -1.22
N TRP A 329 16.58 -0.56 -1.66
CA TRP A 329 17.65 -1.53 -1.91
C TRP A 329 18.74 -1.58 -0.84
N TYR A 330 18.92 -0.51 -0.07
CA TYR A 330 19.94 -0.43 0.98
C TYR A 330 19.33 -0.19 2.38
N GLY A 331 18.01 0.07 2.45
CA GLY A 331 17.24 0.20 3.68
C GLY A 331 16.63 -1.11 4.19
N VAL A 332 15.80 -0.98 5.22
CA VAL A 332 14.89 -2.02 5.72
C VAL A 332 13.54 -1.38 5.93
N LEU A 333 12.55 -1.78 5.14
CA LEU A 333 11.18 -1.25 5.18
C LEU A 333 10.38 -1.81 6.36
N VAL A 334 10.58 -3.09 6.68
CA VAL A 334 10.00 -3.76 7.85
C VAL A 334 11.10 -4.56 8.56
N LYS A 335 11.46 -4.15 9.77
CA LYS A 335 12.41 -4.81 10.65
C LYS A 335 11.73 -5.91 11.46
N ASP A 336 12.54 -6.89 11.85
CA ASP A 336 12.22 -7.85 12.92
C ASP A 336 12.27 -7.23 14.35
#